data_AF-A0A7V4FGK4-F1
#
_entry.id   AF-A0A7V4FGK4-F1
#
_cell.length_a   1.000
_cell.length_b   1.000
_cell.length_c   1.000
_cell.angle_alpha   90.00
_cell.angle_beta   90.00
_cell.angle_gamma   90.00
#
_symmetry.space_group_name_H-M   'P 1'
#
loop_
_entity.id
_entity.type
_entity.pdbx_description
1 polymer ?
#
loop_
_entity_poly.entity_id
_entity_poly.type
_entity_poly.pdbx_seq_one_letter_code
_entity_poly.pdbx_strand_id
1 'polypeptide(L)'
;SRGEIEKLLSLGVEPYRMSFGNTIKKLEDIKFAYDHGIRMFAVDSEMELEKIAMVAPGSDIYVRISTNGMEDDADWPLTRKFGTSVSHAIELVKYSKTLGLNPIGLSFHVGSQNYNPENWRTAIREASVVFEEAKQFGINMSMINTGGGMPVRYVKDIPTVEQIAKVINEAVEEYLGDNITVIVEPGRSMVGNAGIMITKVILRSKKSEENWLYLDAGVFHGLTETIQNIRYRITVDGKEDEELDTFVLAGPTCDSVDVMYYDAQLPKSTTLGDIVYFHTAGAYTTEYGTNFNGIDSPKIVVVNGILSDEEFEAKIPEIVEVESETSKE
;
A
#
# COMPACT_ATOMS: atom_id res chain seq x y z
N SER A 1 -11.12 5.47 3.17
CA SER A 1 -12.56 5.26 2.92
C SER A 1 -13.35 5.53 4.20
N ARG A 2 -14.69 5.49 4.19
CA ARG A 2 -15.45 5.63 5.45
C ARG A 2 -15.06 4.59 6.51
N GLY A 3 -14.91 3.31 6.12
CA GLY A 3 -14.52 2.25 7.06
C GLY A 3 -13.14 2.49 7.69
N GLU A 4 -12.17 3.01 6.94
CA GLU A 4 -10.86 3.40 7.48
C GLU A 4 -10.96 4.58 8.45
N ILE A 5 -11.81 5.58 8.15
CA ILE A 5 -12.05 6.71 9.04
C ILE A 5 -12.67 6.22 10.35
N GLU A 6 -13.70 5.38 10.29
CA GLU A 6 -14.35 4.78 11.47
C GLU A 6 -13.34 3.98 12.32
N LYS A 7 -12.43 3.23 11.67
CA LYS A 7 -11.34 2.51 12.35
C LYS A 7 -10.35 3.44 13.04
N LEU A 8 -9.95 4.55 12.42
CA LEU A 8 -9.05 5.51 13.04
C LEU A 8 -9.71 6.24 14.22
N LEU A 9 -10.99 6.60 14.07
CA LEU A 9 -11.76 7.24 15.15
C LEU A 9 -11.95 6.30 16.35
N SER A 10 -12.21 5.01 16.12
CA SER A 10 -12.36 4.04 17.22
C SER A 10 -11.05 3.80 17.99
N LEU A 11 -9.91 4.08 17.37
CA LEU A 11 -8.58 4.07 17.98
C LEU A 11 -8.22 5.41 18.64
N GLY A 12 -9.11 6.40 18.65
CA GLY A 12 -8.89 7.72 19.25
C GLY A 12 -7.96 8.62 18.45
N VAL A 13 -7.77 8.36 17.14
CA VAL A 13 -7.00 9.26 16.28
C VAL A 13 -7.81 10.53 16.02
N GLU A 14 -7.21 11.67 16.32
CA GLU A 14 -7.86 12.97 16.15
C GLU A 14 -8.10 13.30 14.66
N PRO A 15 -9.30 13.77 14.27
CA PRO A 15 -9.66 14.03 12.87
C PRO A 15 -8.74 15.00 12.13
N TYR A 16 -8.15 15.99 12.81
CA TYR A 16 -7.24 16.96 12.19
C TYR A 16 -5.92 16.32 11.71
N ARG A 17 -5.63 15.09 12.15
CA ARG A 17 -4.48 14.30 11.70
C ARG A 17 -4.80 13.41 10.50
N MET A 18 -6.01 13.50 9.96
CA MET A 18 -6.47 12.69 8.83
C MET A 18 -6.65 13.53 7.57
N SER A 19 -6.37 12.92 6.43
CA SER A 19 -6.77 13.40 5.11
C SER A 19 -7.60 12.31 4.42
N PHE A 20 -8.54 12.69 3.57
CA PHE A 20 -9.25 11.74 2.71
C PHE A 20 -8.55 11.68 1.34
N GLY A 21 -7.50 10.85 1.26
CA GLY A 21 -6.59 10.76 0.11
C GLY A 21 -7.10 10.09 -1.16
N ASN A 22 -8.22 9.35 -1.11
CA ASN A 22 -8.83 8.81 -2.33
C ASN A 22 -9.45 9.95 -3.15
N THR A 23 -9.19 10.00 -4.45
CA THR A 23 -9.77 11.00 -5.36
C THR A 23 -11.14 10.61 -5.92
N ILE A 24 -11.62 9.41 -5.62
CA ILE A 24 -12.93 8.90 -6.07
C ILE A 24 -13.80 8.61 -4.84
N LYS A 25 -14.45 9.63 -4.28
CA LYS A 25 -15.22 9.51 -3.03
C LYS A 25 -16.72 9.56 -3.29
N LYS A 26 -17.50 8.81 -2.50
CA LYS A 26 -18.96 8.95 -2.49
C LYS A 26 -19.36 10.23 -1.75
N LEU A 27 -20.45 10.86 -2.16
CA LEU A 27 -20.99 12.06 -1.48
C LEU A 27 -21.24 11.81 0.03
N GLU A 28 -21.83 10.67 0.36
CA GLU A 28 -22.10 10.28 1.76
C GLU A 28 -20.82 10.12 2.58
N ASP A 29 -19.73 9.62 1.98
CA ASP A 29 -18.45 9.43 2.66
C ASP A 29 -17.71 10.77 2.86
N ILE A 30 -17.80 11.69 1.89
CA ILE A 30 -17.27 13.06 2.04
C ILE A 30 -18.00 13.77 3.18
N LYS A 31 -19.34 13.72 3.17
CA LYS A 31 -20.16 14.31 4.23
C LYS A 31 -19.82 13.72 5.60
N PHE A 32 -19.72 12.39 5.68
CA PHE A 32 -19.35 11.70 6.91
C PHE A 32 -17.99 12.19 7.44
N ALA A 33 -16.97 12.23 6.60
CA ALA A 33 -15.64 12.71 6.99
C ALA A 33 -15.69 14.16 7.52
N TYR A 34 -16.42 15.04 6.84
CA TYR A 34 -16.58 16.43 7.24
C TYR A 34 -17.34 16.58 8.56
N ASP A 35 -18.44 15.86 8.76
CA ASP A 35 -19.22 15.89 10.00
C ASP A 35 -18.38 15.42 11.20
N HIS A 36 -17.38 14.56 10.99
CA HIS A 36 -16.45 14.09 12.03
C HIS A 36 -15.19 14.94 12.19
N GLY A 37 -15.09 16.09 11.51
CA GLY A 37 -13.97 17.03 11.71
C GLY A 37 -12.78 16.87 10.75
N ILE A 38 -12.85 15.97 9.77
CA ILE A 38 -11.82 15.86 8.72
C ILE A 38 -12.02 17.02 7.73
N ARG A 39 -10.93 17.72 7.40
CA ARG A 39 -10.98 18.94 6.57
C ARG A 39 -10.11 18.88 5.31
N MET A 40 -9.23 17.91 5.17
CA MET A 40 -8.32 17.78 4.02
C MET A 40 -8.79 16.69 3.06
N PHE A 41 -9.00 17.05 1.78
CA PHE A 41 -9.49 16.12 0.76
C PHE A 41 -8.62 16.15 -0.51
N ALA A 42 -8.23 14.99 -1.01
CA ALA A 42 -7.57 14.86 -2.31
C ALA A 42 -8.59 15.03 -3.45
N VAL A 43 -8.18 15.64 -4.56
CA VAL A 43 -9.00 15.77 -5.77
C VAL A 43 -8.14 15.60 -7.02
N ASP A 44 -8.74 15.13 -8.13
CA ASP A 44 -8.10 15.11 -9.45
C ASP A 44 -9.09 15.42 -10.60
N SER A 45 -10.30 15.88 -10.27
CA SER A 45 -11.34 16.23 -11.23
C SER A 45 -12.31 17.29 -10.69
N GLU A 46 -13.01 17.95 -11.60
CA GLU A 46 -14.00 18.99 -11.33
C GLU A 46 -15.19 18.45 -10.53
N MET A 47 -15.69 17.28 -10.91
CA MET A 47 -16.81 16.65 -10.21
C MET A 47 -16.44 16.31 -8.76
N GLU A 48 -15.19 15.99 -8.47
CA GLU A 48 -14.74 15.76 -7.09
C GLU A 48 -14.77 17.04 -6.27
N LEU A 49 -14.31 18.16 -6.85
CA LEU A 49 -14.40 19.49 -6.23
C LEU A 49 -15.86 19.89 -5.96
N GLU A 50 -16.75 19.69 -6.94
CA GLU A 50 -18.18 20.01 -6.81
C GLU A 50 -18.84 19.20 -5.70
N LYS A 51 -18.54 17.90 -5.61
CA LYS A 51 -19.01 17.06 -4.50
C LYS A 51 -18.54 17.58 -3.15
N ILE A 52 -17.26 17.95 -3.01
CA ILE A 52 -16.72 18.48 -1.75
C ILE A 52 -17.37 19.82 -1.42
N ALA A 53 -17.49 20.75 -2.38
CA ALA A 53 -18.15 22.04 -2.17
C ALA A 53 -19.60 21.90 -1.69
N MET A 54 -20.32 20.88 -2.17
CA MET A 54 -21.71 20.61 -1.81
C MET A 54 -21.87 20.15 -0.35
N VAL A 55 -21.02 19.24 0.14
CA VAL A 55 -21.24 18.56 1.43
C VAL A 55 -20.15 18.76 2.47
N ALA A 56 -19.05 19.42 2.11
CA ALA A 56 -17.92 19.74 2.95
C ALA A 56 -17.39 21.16 2.62
N PRO A 57 -18.25 22.20 2.72
CA PRO A 57 -17.90 23.55 2.29
C PRO A 57 -16.74 24.13 3.10
N GLY A 58 -15.92 24.95 2.45
CA GLY A 58 -14.74 25.59 3.06
C GLY A 58 -13.60 24.63 3.41
N SER A 59 -13.65 23.38 2.95
CA SER A 59 -12.59 22.40 3.22
C SER A 59 -11.30 22.72 2.48
N ASP A 60 -10.21 22.22 3.05
CA ASP A 60 -8.90 22.22 2.43
C ASP A 60 -8.83 21.13 1.37
N ILE A 61 -8.29 21.47 0.21
CA ILE A 61 -8.07 20.53 -0.89
C ILE A 61 -6.61 20.50 -1.30
N TYR A 62 -6.20 19.35 -1.80
CA TYR A 62 -4.94 19.20 -2.51
C TYR A 62 -5.15 18.43 -3.81
N VAL A 63 -4.62 18.95 -4.91
CA VAL A 63 -4.82 18.36 -6.23
C VAL A 63 -3.78 17.29 -6.50
N ARG A 64 -4.20 16.10 -6.88
CA ARG A 64 -3.32 14.99 -7.23
C ARG A 64 -2.87 15.11 -8.68
N ILE A 65 -1.56 15.19 -8.90
CA ILE A 65 -0.96 15.12 -10.23
C ILE A 65 -0.56 13.68 -10.58
N SER A 66 -0.62 13.34 -11.86
CA SER A 66 -0.13 12.06 -12.38
C SER A 66 1.39 12.07 -12.53
N THR A 67 2.04 10.94 -12.26
CA THR A 67 3.49 10.74 -12.38
C THR A 67 3.81 9.84 -13.58
N ASN A 68 3.36 10.24 -14.77
CA ASN A 68 3.55 9.43 -15.99
C ASN A 68 5.04 9.37 -16.36
N GLY A 69 5.53 8.20 -16.77
CA GLY A 69 6.94 7.96 -17.11
C GLY A 69 7.79 7.42 -15.97
N MET A 70 7.20 7.14 -14.80
CA MET A 70 7.88 6.56 -13.63
C MET A 70 7.46 5.09 -13.37
N GLU A 71 6.67 4.50 -14.28
CA GLU A 71 6.05 3.19 -14.08
C GLU A 71 7.06 2.05 -13.98
N ASP A 72 8.14 2.10 -14.74
CA ASP A 72 9.12 1.00 -14.82
C ASP A 72 9.96 0.85 -13.54
N ASP A 73 9.98 1.89 -12.70
CA ASP A 73 10.71 1.89 -11.44
C ASP A 73 9.89 1.36 -10.25
N ALA A 74 8.61 1.01 -10.46
CA ALA A 74 7.72 0.53 -9.41
C ALA A 74 7.14 -0.86 -9.77
N ASP A 75 7.17 -1.80 -8.83
CA ASP A 75 6.52 -3.10 -9.08
C ASP A 75 4.98 -2.95 -9.14
N TRP A 76 4.42 -1.88 -8.57
CA TRP A 76 2.99 -1.56 -8.60
C TRP A 76 2.70 -0.09 -8.99
N PRO A 77 2.66 0.22 -10.30
CA PRO A 77 2.37 1.56 -10.80
C PRO A 77 0.93 1.99 -10.49
N LEU A 78 0.76 3.24 -10.04
CA LEU A 78 -0.55 3.84 -9.73
C LEU A 78 -0.96 4.94 -10.71
N THR A 79 -0.30 4.99 -11.87
CA THR A 79 -0.57 5.99 -12.93
C THR A 79 -1.85 5.64 -13.70
N ARG A 80 -2.32 6.58 -14.53
CA ARG A 80 -3.56 6.51 -15.35
C ARG A 80 -4.87 6.59 -14.57
N LYS A 81 -5.10 5.71 -13.59
CA LYS A 81 -6.37 5.69 -12.82
C LYS A 81 -6.52 6.94 -11.95
N PHE A 82 -5.41 7.46 -11.43
CA PHE A 82 -5.40 8.54 -10.46
C PHE A 82 -4.53 9.71 -10.90
N GLY A 83 -4.92 10.88 -10.40
CA GLY A 83 -4.23 12.13 -10.67
C GLY A 83 -4.55 12.69 -12.04
N THR A 84 -4.11 13.92 -12.27
CA THR A 84 -4.31 14.62 -13.53
C THR A 84 -3.05 15.31 -14.04
N SER A 85 -3.09 15.85 -15.26
CA SER A 85 -1.95 16.56 -15.83
C SER A 85 -1.67 17.86 -15.07
N VAL A 86 -0.43 18.35 -15.14
CA VAL A 86 -0.03 19.66 -14.58
C VAL A 86 -0.95 20.79 -15.07
N SER A 87 -1.28 20.80 -16.37
CA SER A 87 -2.16 21.82 -16.96
C SER A 87 -3.56 21.80 -16.37
N HIS A 88 -4.15 20.61 -16.20
CA HIS A 88 -5.48 20.48 -15.63
C HIS A 88 -5.46 20.73 -14.11
N ALA A 89 -4.39 20.34 -13.41
CA ALA A 89 -4.25 20.64 -11.98
C ALA A 89 -4.28 22.15 -11.69
N ILE A 90 -3.67 22.97 -12.56
CA ILE A 90 -3.78 24.44 -12.50
C ILE A 90 -5.24 24.90 -12.60
N GLU A 91 -6.00 24.33 -13.53
CA GLU A 91 -7.42 24.65 -13.73
C GLU A 91 -8.25 24.25 -12.50
N LEU A 92 -8.00 23.06 -11.93
CA LEU A 92 -8.65 22.58 -10.71
C LEU A 92 -8.34 23.46 -9.49
N VAL A 93 -7.10 23.90 -9.32
CA VAL A 93 -6.72 24.83 -8.25
C VAL A 93 -7.52 26.14 -8.39
N LYS A 94 -7.60 26.71 -9.59
CA LYS A 94 -8.37 27.93 -9.86
C LYS A 94 -9.87 27.72 -9.61
N TYR A 95 -10.42 26.61 -10.10
CA TYR A 95 -11.84 26.27 -9.95
C TYR A 95 -12.23 26.04 -8.49
N SER A 96 -11.36 25.42 -7.69
CA SER A 96 -11.64 25.20 -6.27
C SER A 96 -11.94 26.50 -5.50
N LYS A 97 -11.28 27.62 -5.85
CA LYS A 97 -11.54 28.93 -5.23
C LYS A 97 -12.91 29.47 -5.58
N THR A 98 -13.39 29.28 -6.82
CA THR A 98 -14.73 29.77 -7.21
C THR A 98 -15.84 29.00 -6.52
N LEU A 99 -15.56 27.77 -6.08
CA LEU A 99 -16.45 26.93 -5.28
C LEU A 99 -16.36 27.20 -3.76
N GLY A 100 -15.51 28.15 -3.33
CA GLY A 100 -15.33 28.47 -1.91
C GLY A 100 -14.50 27.44 -1.13
N LEU A 101 -13.73 26.60 -1.82
CA LEU A 101 -12.78 25.67 -1.20
C LEU A 101 -11.40 26.33 -1.03
N ASN A 102 -10.55 25.71 -0.20
CA ASN A 102 -9.21 26.20 0.09
C ASN A 102 -8.14 25.30 -0.53
N PRO A 103 -7.59 25.61 -1.71
CA PRO A 103 -6.46 24.88 -2.27
C PRO A 103 -5.19 25.15 -1.46
N ILE A 104 -4.79 24.17 -0.64
CA ILE A 104 -3.62 24.28 0.23
C ILE A 104 -2.36 23.66 -0.35
N GLY A 105 -2.49 22.81 -1.37
CA GLY A 105 -1.36 22.03 -1.84
C GLY A 105 -1.65 21.09 -3.01
N LEU A 106 -0.70 20.21 -3.25
CA LEU A 106 -0.76 19.16 -4.26
C LEU A 106 -0.40 17.81 -3.65
N SER A 107 -0.72 16.74 -4.36
CA SER A 107 -0.19 15.41 -4.06
C SER A 107 0.28 14.68 -5.30
N PHE A 108 1.13 13.68 -5.12
CA PHE A 108 1.43 12.69 -6.14
C PHE A 108 1.72 11.34 -5.48
N HIS A 109 1.87 10.28 -6.28
CA HIS A 109 2.34 8.99 -5.78
C HIS A 109 3.15 8.30 -6.87
N VAL A 110 4.42 8.01 -6.59
CA VAL A 110 5.39 7.45 -7.55
C VAL A 110 5.18 5.95 -7.87
N GLY A 111 4.02 5.38 -7.57
CA GLY A 111 3.80 3.93 -7.55
C GLY A 111 4.29 3.24 -6.27
N SER A 112 3.72 2.08 -5.94
CA SER A 112 4.11 1.27 -4.78
C SER A 112 5.32 0.40 -5.12
N GLN A 113 6.20 0.19 -4.13
CA GLN A 113 7.44 -0.58 -4.30
C GLN A 113 8.33 0.07 -5.38
N ASN A 114 8.60 1.38 -5.24
CA ASN A 114 9.44 2.14 -6.18
C ASN A 114 10.91 2.12 -5.75
N TYR A 115 11.81 1.77 -6.66
CA TYR A 115 13.24 1.57 -6.40
C TYR A 115 14.10 2.81 -6.67
N ASN A 116 13.55 3.85 -7.31
CA ASN A 116 14.28 5.02 -7.77
C ASN A 116 13.86 6.29 -7.00
N PRO A 117 14.66 6.76 -6.03
CA PRO A 117 14.39 7.99 -5.28
C PRO A 117 14.18 9.24 -6.14
N GLU A 118 14.80 9.32 -7.33
CA GLU A 118 14.70 10.52 -8.20
C GLU A 118 13.31 10.72 -8.81
N ASN A 119 12.43 9.71 -8.74
CA ASN A 119 11.02 9.86 -9.12
C ASN A 119 10.30 10.86 -8.21
N TRP A 120 10.63 10.90 -6.91
CA TRP A 120 10.08 11.92 -6.02
C TRP A 120 10.55 13.32 -6.40
N ARG A 121 11.85 13.50 -6.71
CA ARG A 121 12.38 14.79 -7.19
C ARG A 121 11.68 15.24 -8.45
N THR A 122 11.51 14.33 -9.41
CA THR A 122 10.86 14.63 -10.69
C THR A 122 9.41 15.08 -10.48
N ALA A 123 8.66 14.39 -9.63
CA ALA A 123 7.27 14.75 -9.33
C ALA A 123 7.15 16.09 -8.56
N ILE A 124 8.08 16.38 -7.63
CA ILE A 124 8.13 17.67 -6.92
C ILE A 124 8.43 18.82 -7.89
N ARG A 125 9.35 18.61 -8.84
CA ARG A 125 9.65 19.57 -9.91
C ARG A 125 8.45 19.82 -10.83
N GLU A 126 7.65 18.79 -11.12
CA GLU A 126 6.41 18.98 -11.88
C GLU A 126 5.35 19.73 -11.07
N ALA A 127 5.24 19.42 -9.78
CA ALA A 127 4.35 20.12 -8.85
C ALA A 127 4.69 21.62 -8.73
N SER A 128 5.98 21.98 -8.79
CA SER A 128 6.40 23.39 -8.66
C SER A 128 5.83 24.30 -9.75
N VAL A 129 5.61 23.77 -10.96
CA VAL A 129 4.96 24.51 -12.06
C VAL A 129 3.55 24.95 -11.67
N VAL A 130 2.80 24.09 -10.97
CA VAL A 130 1.45 24.41 -10.49
C VAL A 130 1.51 25.40 -9.32
N PHE A 131 2.49 25.29 -8.42
CA PHE A 131 2.72 26.26 -7.34
C PHE A 131 3.00 27.66 -7.88
N GLU A 132 3.91 27.78 -8.86
CA GLU A 132 4.26 29.06 -9.47
C GLU A 132 3.06 29.71 -10.17
N GLU A 133 2.32 28.92 -10.95
CA GLU A 133 1.13 29.40 -11.63
C GLU A 133 0.05 29.81 -10.62
N ALA A 134 -0.25 29.00 -9.60
CA ALA A 134 -1.23 29.35 -8.57
C ALA A 134 -0.90 30.68 -7.87
N LYS A 135 0.38 30.93 -7.59
CA LYS A 135 0.87 32.18 -6.98
C LYS A 135 0.58 33.40 -7.85
N GLN A 136 0.68 33.30 -9.18
CA GLN A 136 0.34 34.39 -10.10
C GLN A 136 -1.15 34.79 -10.01
N PHE A 137 -2.02 33.87 -9.57
CA PHE A 137 -3.44 34.11 -9.33
C PHE A 137 -3.76 34.42 -7.86
N GLY A 138 -2.74 34.70 -7.04
CA GLY A 138 -2.92 35.05 -5.63
C GLY A 138 -3.25 33.87 -4.72
N ILE A 139 -3.02 32.64 -5.19
CA ILE A 139 -3.22 31.41 -4.41
C ILE A 139 -1.87 30.95 -3.88
N ASN A 140 -1.66 31.08 -2.57
CA ASN A 140 -0.43 30.64 -1.91
C ASN A 140 -0.66 29.26 -1.29
N MET A 141 -0.22 28.21 -1.98
CA MET A 141 -0.19 26.85 -1.44
C MET A 141 1.00 26.69 -0.48
N SER A 142 0.86 25.81 0.50
CA SER A 142 1.84 25.62 1.59
C SER A 142 2.07 24.15 1.96
N MET A 143 1.55 23.22 1.15
CA MET A 143 1.64 21.79 1.43
C MET A 143 1.93 20.98 0.16
N ILE A 144 2.82 20.00 0.27
CA ILE A 144 2.99 18.94 -0.73
C ILE A 144 2.87 17.58 -0.05
N ASN A 145 1.99 16.73 -0.59
CA ASN A 145 1.86 15.35 -0.15
C ASN A 145 2.56 14.45 -1.18
N THR A 146 3.71 13.90 -0.81
CA THR A 146 4.55 13.11 -1.70
C THR A 146 4.11 11.66 -1.82
N GLY A 147 2.96 11.32 -1.22
CA GLY A 147 2.37 9.99 -1.23
C GLY A 147 3.25 8.95 -0.53
N GLY A 148 3.03 7.69 -0.90
CA GLY A 148 3.83 6.56 -0.47
C GLY A 148 4.84 6.14 -1.53
N GLY A 149 5.03 4.83 -1.65
CA GLY A 149 5.90 4.21 -2.68
C GLY A 149 7.21 3.66 -2.16
N MET A 150 7.61 4.07 -0.96
CA MET A 150 8.79 3.56 -0.27
C MET A 150 8.75 2.01 -0.23
N PRO A 151 9.79 1.34 -0.73
CA PRO A 151 9.81 -0.10 -0.89
C PRO A 151 10.17 -0.82 0.42
N VAL A 152 9.87 -2.12 0.47
CA VAL A 152 10.44 -3.06 1.42
C VAL A 152 11.34 -4.05 0.71
N ARG A 153 12.26 -4.67 1.44
CA ARG A 153 13.17 -5.65 0.86
C ARG A 153 12.45 -6.98 0.71
N TYR A 154 12.13 -7.32 -0.52
CA TYR A 154 11.74 -8.67 -0.91
C TYR A 154 12.98 -9.42 -1.43
N VAL A 155 13.11 -9.56 -2.75
CA VAL A 155 14.25 -10.23 -3.41
C VAL A 155 15.22 -9.27 -4.08
N LYS A 156 14.88 -7.99 -4.21
CA LYS A 156 15.71 -6.94 -4.82
C LYS A 156 16.30 -6.02 -3.73
N ASP A 157 17.44 -5.41 -4.05
CA ASP A 157 17.97 -4.29 -3.25
C ASP A 157 17.05 -3.08 -3.35
N ILE A 158 17.03 -2.28 -2.28
CA ILE A 158 16.15 -1.13 -2.13
C ILE A 158 16.90 0.10 -1.59
N PRO A 159 16.49 1.32 -1.96
CA PRO A 159 16.90 2.51 -1.24
C PRO A 159 16.38 2.50 0.20
N THR A 160 17.16 3.08 1.09
CA THR A 160 16.77 3.33 2.49
C THR A 160 15.76 4.48 2.57
N VAL A 161 14.99 4.53 3.68
CA VAL A 161 14.06 5.63 3.95
C VAL A 161 14.83 6.95 4.03
N GLU A 162 16.03 6.96 4.59
CA GLU A 162 16.90 8.13 4.70
C GLU A 162 17.33 8.66 3.34
N GLN A 163 17.65 7.77 2.39
CA GLN A 163 17.99 8.17 1.02
C GLN A 163 16.80 8.81 0.31
N ILE A 164 15.60 8.24 0.43
CA ILE A 164 14.38 8.80 -0.16
C ILE A 164 14.04 10.15 0.49
N ALA A 165 14.06 10.22 1.82
CA ALA A 165 13.76 11.43 2.58
C ALA A 165 14.73 12.57 2.24
N LYS A 166 16.02 12.26 2.05
CA LYS A 166 17.02 13.23 1.60
C LYS A 166 16.65 13.82 0.25
N VAL A 167 16.32 13.00 -0.74
CA VAL A 167 15.93 13.46 -2.08
C VAL A 167 14.65 14.30 -2.04
N ILE A 168 13.65 13.88 -1.25
CA ILE A 168 12.42 14.68 -1.06
C ILE A 168 12.73 16.05 -0.48
N ASN A 169 13.50 16.10 0.62
CA ASN A 169 13.81 17.36 1.31
C ASN A 169 14.60 18.31 0.40
N GLU A 170 15.63 17.82 -0.29
CA GLU A 170 16.42 18.61 -1.25
C GLU A 170 15.54 19.15 -2.39
N ALA A 171 14.64 18.33 -2.93
CA ALA A 171 13.74 18.75 -4.02
C ALA A 171 12.70 19.77 -3.56
N VAL A 172 12.16 19.64 -2.34
CA VAL A 172 11.22 20.62 -1.77
C VAL A 172 11.91 21.96 -1.55
N GLU A 173 13.11 21.96 -0.96
CA GLU A 173 13.92 23.16 -0.75
C GLU A 173 14.26 23.84 -2.09
N GLU A 174 14.69 23.05 -3.09
CA GLU A 174 15.08 23.55 -4.41
C GLU A 174 13.90 24.16 -5.20
N TYR A 175 12.74 23.47 -5.23
CA TYR A 175 11.66 23.81 -6.16
C TYR A 175 10.47 24.54 -5.54
N LEU A 176 10.20 24.35 -4.25
CA LEU A 176 9.03 24.93 -3.58
C LEU A 176 9.40 25.99 -2.52
N GLY A 177 10.64 25.94 -2.02
CA GLY A 177 11.20 26.88 -1.06
C GLY A 177 10.79 26.61 0.39
N ASP A 178 11.04 27.60 1.25
CA ASP A 178 10.82 27.50 2.69
C ASP A 178 9.33 27.57 3.09
N ASN A 179 8.98 26.92 4.20
CA ASN A 179 7.63 26.87 4.79
C ASN A 179 6.61 25.98 4.08
N ILE A 180 7.08 24.93 3.38
CA ILE A 180 6.21 23.88 2.87
C ILE A 180 6.05 22.77 3.90
N THR A 181 4.81 22.42 4.20
CA THR A 181 4.48 21.21 4.95
C THR A 181 4.59 20.01 4.02
N VAL A 182 5.47 19.07 4.34
CA VAL A 182 5.61 17.81 3.59
C VAL A 182 4.80 16.72 4.29
N ILE A 183 3.88 16.10 3.55
CA ILE A 183 3.14 14.91 4.00
C ILE A 183 3.67 13.69 3.23
N VAL A 184 3.83 12.58 3.93
CA VAL A 184 4.16 11.27 3.37
C VAL A 184 3.07 10.27 3.76
N GLU A 185 2.77 9.31 2.88
CA GLU A 185 1.75 8.26 3.10
C GLU A 185 2.36 6.85 3.00
N PRO A 186 3.34 6.50 3.87
CA PRO A 186 3.97 5.19 3.82
C PRO A 186 2.96 4.11 4.25
N GLY A 187 2.85 3.05 3.46
CA GLY A 187 2.06 1.86 3.79
C GLY A 187 2.96 0.64 3.90
N ARG A 188 3.37 0.11 2.74
CA ARG A 188 4.25 -1.07 2.64
C ARG A 188 5.50 -0.97 3.51
N SER A 189 6.21 0.15 3.43
CA SER A 189 7.46 0.37 4.19
C SER A 189 7.26 0.39 5.71
N MET A 190 6.06 0.71 6.21
CA MET A 190 5.81 0.72 7.66
C MET A 190 5.53 -0.68 8.22
N VAL A 191 4.79 -1.51 7.48
CA VAL A 191 4.23 -2.75 8.03
C VAL A 191 4.68 -4.02 7.31
N GLY A 192 5.33 -3.91 6.14
CA GLY A 192 5.71 -5.07 5.33
C GLY A 192 6.58 -6.07 6.10
N ASN A 193 7.64 -5.58 6.76
CA ASN A 193 8.54 -6.40 7.58
C ASN A 193 7.94 -6.81 8.93
N ALA A 194 6.80 -6.23 9.34
CA ALA A 194 6.18 -6.52 10.64
C ALA A 194 5.37 -7.83 10.62
N GLY A 195 5.23 -8.48 9.46
CA GLY A 195 4.47 -9.71 9.31
C GLY A 195 5.12 -10.71 8.38
N ILE A 196 4.88 -11.98 8.67
CA ILE A 196 5.18 -13.12 7.81
C ILE A 196 3.88 -13.87 7.57
N MET A 197 3.76 -14.55 6.43
CA MET A 197 2.67 -15.51 6.22
C MET A 197 3.23 -16.92 6.39
N ILE A 198 2.55 -17.70 7.23
CA ILE A 198 2.90 -19.08 7.51
C ILE A 198 1.85 -19.95 6.84
N THR A 199 2.30 -20.87 5.99
CA THR A 199 1.42 -21.81 5.28
C THR A 199 2.00 -23.21 5.38
N LYS A 200 1.20 -24.21 5.00
CA LYS A 200 1.59 -25.62 5.01
C LYS A 200 1.41 -26.22 3.64
N VAL A 201 2.34 -27.10 3.25
CA VAL A 201 2.18 -27.92 2.05
C VAL A 201 1.07 -28.95 2.28
N ILE A 202 0.04 -28.93 1.43
CA ILE A 202 -1.10 -29.87 1.48
C ILE A 202 -1.07 -30.91 0.37
N LEU A 203 -0.33 -30.66 -0.71
CA LEU A 203 -0.18 -31.61 -1.81
C LEU A 203 1.13 -31.35 -2.57
N ARG A 204 1.82 -32.42 -2.92
CA ARG A 204 2.90 -32.41 -3.92
C ARG A 204 2.48 -33.27 -5.09
N SER A 205 2.66 -32.79 -6.31
CA SER A 205 2.34 -33.58 -7.51
C SER A 205 3.35 -33.34 -8.62
N LYS A 206 3.40 -34.24 -9.60
CA LYS A 206 4.14 -34.04 -10.85
C LYS A 206 3.15 -34.02 -12.00
N LYS A 207 3.14 -32.94 -12.78
CA LYS A 207 2.30 -32.79 -13.97
C LYS A 207 3.21 -32.59 -15.18
N SER A 208 3.26 -33.58 -16.06
CA SER A 208 4.25 -33.62 -17.14
C SER A 208 5.68 -33.49 -16.56
N GLU A 209 6.45 -32.48 -16.98
CA GLU A 209 7.80 -32.21 -16.47
C GLU A 209 7.83 -31.24 -15.28
N GLU A 210 6.70 -30.70 -14.85
CA GLU A 210 6.63 -29.73 -13.76
C GLU A 210 6.39 -30.40 -12.41
N ASN A 211 7.15 -29.98 -11.40
CA ASN A 211 6.88 -30.31 -10.01
C ASN A 211 5.93 -29.24 -9.44
N TRP A 212 4.87 -29.67 -8.77
CA TRP A 212 3.86 -28.79 -8.18
C TRP A 212 3.83 -28.95 -6.66
N LEU A 213 3.73 -27.83 -5.97
CA LEU A 213 3.43 -27.75 -4.54
C LEU A 213 2.17 -26.91 -4.33
N TYR A 214 1.24 -27.44 -3.57
CA TYR A 214 0.01 -26.75 -3.19
C TYR A 214 0.08 -26.43 -1.69
N LEU A 215 -0.19 -25.18 -1.36
CA LEU A 215 -0.24 -24.70 0.02
C LEU A 215 -1.69 -24.56 0.49
N ASP A 216 -1.89 -24.50 1.81
CA ASP A 216 -3.21 -24.25 2.43
C ASP A 216 -3.65 -22.77 2.38
N ALA A 217 -2.81 -21.88 1.84
CA ALA A 217 -3.15 -20.52 1.48
C ALA A 217 -2.56 -20.17 0.11
N GLY A 218 -3.16 -19.18 -0.57
CA GLY A 218 -2.78 -18.81 -1.93
C GLY A 218 -3.25 -17.41 -2.29
N VAL A 219 -3.42 -17.16 -3.58
CA VAL A 219 -3.75 -15.85 -4.16
C VAL A 219 -4.96 -15.22 -3.46
N PHE A 220 -6.01 -16.00 -3.24
CA PHE A 220 -7.27 -15.54 -2.63
C PHE A 220 -7.23 -15.42 -1.10
N HIS A 221 -6.16 -15.87 -0.46
CA HIS A 221 -6.01 -15.93 1.00
C HIS A 221 -4.97 -14.92 1.50
N GLY A 222 -4.81 -13.83 0.76
CA GLY A 222 -3.89 -12.74 1.07
C GLY A 222 -2.56 -12.79 0.32
N LEU A 223 -2.39 -13.68 -0.65
CA LEU A 223 -1.21 -13.66 -1.55
C LEU A 223 -1.57 -13.12 -2.94
N THR A 224 -2.58 -12.26 -3.05
CA THR A 224 -3.00 -11.68 -4.34
C THR A 224 -1.86 -10.93 -5.03
N GLU A 225 -0.96 -10.34 -4.26
CA GLU A 225 0.14 -9.58 -4.85
C GLU A 225 1.15 -10.45 -5.63
N THR A 226 1.14 -11.79 -5.46
CA THR A 226 2.04 -12.69 -6.19
C THR A 226 1.73 -12.73 -7.69
N ILE A 227 0.47 -12.54 -8.07
CA ILE A 227 0.03 -12.42 -9.47
C ILE A 227 0.11 -10.96 -9.97
N GLN A 228 0.68 -10.06 -9.17
CA GLN A 228 0.79 -8.61 -9.38
C GLN A 228 2.24 -8.14 -9.29
N ASN A 229 3.20 -9.00 -9.65
CA ASN A 229 4.65 -8.77 -9.67
C ASN A 229 5.39 -8.81 -8.32
N ILE A 230 4.70 -8.98 -7.18
CA ILE A 230 5.41 -9.13 -5.90
C ILE A 230 5.96 -10.55 -5.75
N ARG A 231 7.29 -10.63 -5.64
CA ARG A 231 7.99 -11.89 -5.37
C ARG A 231 8.49 -11.92 -3.93
N TYR A 232 7.78 -12.63 -3.07
CA TYR A 232 8.19 -12.85 -1.68
C TYR A 232 9.45 -13.70 -1.61
N ARG A 233 10.28 -13.45 -0.59
CA ARG A 233 11.29 -14.42 -0.17
C ARG A 233 10.55 -15.57 0.53
N ILE A 234 10.83 -16.81 0.13
CA ILE A 234 10.19 -17.99 0.69
C ILE A 234 11.24 -18.89 1.33
N THR A 235 10.96 -19.42 2.53
CA THR A 235 11.76 -20.48 3.16
C THR A 235 10.86 -21.63 3.62
N VAL A 236 11.45 -22.80 3.84
CA VAL A 236 10.77 -23.98 4.37
C VAL A 236 11.44 -24.33 5.69
N ASP A 237 10.65 -24.43 6.75
CA ASP A 237 11.11 -24.61 8.13
C ASP A 237 12.07 -25.81 8.26
N GLY A 238 13.30 -25.53 8.72
CA GLY A 238 14.31 -26.54 8.97
C GLY A 238 14.95 -27.15 7.72
N LYS A 239 14.78 -26.53 6.55
CA LYS A 239 15.30 -27.00 5.24
C LYS A 239 16.04 -25.90 4.47
N GLU A 240 16.47 -24.84 5.15
CA GLU A 240 17.04 -23.63 4.55
C GLU A 240 18.33 -23.90 3.77
N ASP A 241 19.11 -24.92 4.17
CA ASP A 241 20.40 -25.29 3.58
C ASP A 241 20.32 -26.45 2.56
N GLU A 242 19.12 -26.93 2.22
CA GLU A 242 18.95 -28.06 1.31
C GLU A 242 19.14 -27.70 -0.16
N GLU A 243 19.44 -28.71 -0.99
CA GLU A 243 19.42 -28.58 -2.45
C GLU A 243 18.03 -28.12 -2.91
N LEU A 244 17.99 -27.04 -3.69
CA LEU A 244 16.76 -26.49 -4.25
C LEU A 244 16.35 -27.22 -5.53
N ASP A 245 15.04 -27.31 -5.77
CA ASP A 245 14.43 -27.72 -7.03
C ASP A 245 13.38 -26.68 -7.44
N THR A 246 13.00 -26.68 -8.72
CA THR A 246 11.99 -25.75 -9.26
C THR A 246 10.59 -26.33 -9.10
N PHE A 247 9.69 -25.54 -8.53
CA PHE A 247 8.29 -25.88 -8.35
C PHE A 247 7.35 -24.81 -8.91
N VAL A 248 6.21 -25.25 -9.43
CA VAL A 248 5.01 -24.42 -9.54
C VAL A 248 4.35 -24.42 -8.17
N LEU A 249 4.23 -23.23 -7.56
CA LEU A 249 3.65 -23.01 -6.24
C LEU A 249 2.25 -22.45 -6.38
N ALA A 250 1.26 -23.19 -5.87
CA ALA A 250 -0.16 -22.88 -6.03
C ALA A 250 -0.91 -22.90 -4.70
N GLY A 251 -2.05 -22.23 -4.65
CA GLY A 251 -2.95 -22.26 -3.50
C GLY A 251 -3.95 -23.42 -3.55
N PRO A 252 -4.88 -23.47 -2.58
CA PRO A 252 -5.78 -24.61 -2.39
C PRO A 252 -7.08 -24.50 -3.20
N THR A 253 -7.34 -23.41 -3.92
CA THR A 253 -8.64 -23.16 -4.53
C THR A 253 -8.80 -23.93 -5.85
N CYS A 254 -10.03 -23.95 -6.38
CA CYS A 254 -10.35 -24.60 -7.64
C CYS A 254 -10.11 -23.70 -8.86
N ASP A 255 -9.74 -22.42 -8.66
CA ASP A 255 -9.51 -21.48 -9.74
C ASP A 255 -8.06 -21.59 -10.24
N SER A 256 -7.90 -21.70 -11.56
CA SER A 256 -6.59 -21.74 -12.21
C SER A 256 -5.73 -20.49 -11.99
N VAL A 257 -6.33 -19.36 -11.56
CA VAL A 257 -5.60 -18.14 -11.19
C VAL A 257 -4.86 -18.29 -9.86
N ASP A 258 -5.18 -19.28 -9.04
CA ASP A 258 -4.54 -19.53 -7.75
C ASP A 258 -3.18 -20.22 -7.87
N VAL A 259 -2.31 -19.63 -8.69
CA VAL A 259 -0.92 -20.00 -8.89
C VAL A 259 -0.08 -18.78 -8.55
N MET A 260 0.75 -18.90 -7.51
CA MET A 260 1.58 -17.80 -7.03
C MET A 260 2.82 -17.62 -7.88
N TYR A 261 3.56 -18.71 -8.13
CA TYR A 261 4.81 -18.71 -8.87
C TYR A 261 4.93 -19.96 -9.74
N TYR A 262 5.46 -19.81 -10.95
CA TYR A 262 5.73 -20.93 -11.86
C TYR A 262 7.17 -21.47 -11.75
N ASP A 263 8.03 -20.75 -11.02
CA ASP A 263 9.48 -20.96 -10.97
C ASP A 263 10.04 -20.85 -9.54
N ALA A 264 9.25 -21.22 -8.53
CA ALA A 264 9.66 -21.16 -7.12
C ALA A 264 10.82 -22.12 -6.86
N GLN A 265 11.94 -21.59 -6.35
CA GLN A 265 13.09 -22.39 -5.91
C GLN A 265 12.88 -22.77 -4.44
N LEU A 266 12.63 -24.05 -4.16
CA LEU A 266 12.37 -24.56 -2.81
C LEU A 266 13.16 -25.85 -2.57
N PRO A 267 13.45 -26.22 -1.30
CA PRO A 267 14.11 -27.47 -0.97
C PRO A 267 13.49 -28.67 -1.68
N LYS A 268 14.30 -29.49 -2.34
CA LYS A 268 13.85 -30.63 -3.14
C LYS A 268 13.04 -31.65 -2.33
N SER A 269 13.32 -31.75 -1.03
CA SER A 269 12.61 -32.63 -0.10
C SER A 269 11.26 -32.08 0.38
N THR A 270 10.87 -30.85 0.00
CA THR A 270 9.62 -30.21 0.41
C THR A 270 8.42 -31.10 0.10
N THR A 271 7.59 -31.40 1.10
CA THR A 271 6.53 -32.40 1.02
C THR A 271 5.37 -32.09 1.98
N LEU A 272 4.34 -32.93 1.96
CA LEU A 272 3.14 -32.81 2.79
C LEU A 272 3.47 -32.52 4.26
N GLY A 273 2.88 -31.45 4.79
CA GLY A 273 3.02 -31.07 6.19
C GLY A 273 4.13 -30.07 6.49
N ASP A 274 5.08 -29.86 5.56
CA ASP A 274 6.15 -28.88 5.74
C ASP A 274 5.56 -27.46 5.84
N ILE A 275 6.16 -26.65 6.72
CA ILE A 275 5.80 -25.25 6.95
C ILE A 275 6.60 -24.37 5.99
N VAL A 276 5.89 -23.49 5.30
CA VAL A 276 6.44 -22.55 4.32
C VAL A 276 6.21 -21.13 4.82
N TYR A 277 7.28 -20.33 4.86
CA TYR A 277 7.25 -18.95 5.29
C TYR A 277 7.36 -18.01 4.11
N PHE A 278 6.42 -17.09 3.96
CA PHE A 278 6.55 -15.92 3.10
C PHE A 278 6.98 -14.75 3.97
N HIS A 279 8.20 -14.29 3.75
CA HIS A 279 8.81 -13.18 4.49
C HIS A 279 8.29 -11.84 3.98
N THR A 280 8.28 -10.81 4.83
CA THR A 280 7.86 -9.44 4.44
C THR A 280 6.39 -9.38 3.98
N ALA A 281 5.52 -10.15 4.63
CA ALA A 281 4.12 -10.35 4.27
C ALA A 281 3.14 -9.57 5.18
N GLY A 282 3.60 -8.50 5.84
CA GLY A 282 2.74 -7.68 6.71
C GLY A 282 1.92 -6.61 5.98
N ALA A 283 2.23 -6.30 4.72
CA ALA A 283 1.52 -5.29 3.92
C ALA A 283 0.70 -5.95 2.81
N TYR A 284 -0.54 -5.50 2.63
CA TYR A 284 -1.44 -5.91 1.53
C TYR A 284 -1.64 -7.42 1.41
N THR A 285 -1.59 -8.13 2.54
CA THR A 285 -1.91 -9.56 2.59
C THR A 285 -3.32 -9.75 3.12
N THR A 286 -3.53 -9.54 4.41
CA THR A 286 -4.84 -9.70 5.06
C THR A 286 -5.92 -8.78 4.47
N GLU A 287 -5.54 -7.59 3.98
CA GLU A 287 -6.45 -6.66 3.29
C GLU A 287 -6.98 -7.20 1.94
N TYR A 288 -6.28 -8.15 1.31
CA TYR A 288 -6.75 -8.89 0.12
C TYR A 288 -7.22 -10.31 0.44
N GLY A 289 -7.24 -10.70 1.71
CA GLY A 289 -7.76 -12.00 2.15
C GLY A 289 -9.26 -12.11 1.89
N THR A 290 -9.67 -13.22 1.28
CA THR A 290 -11.07 -13.58 1.08
C THR A 290 -11.33 -14.98 1.62
N ASN A 291 -12.61 -15.35 1.73
CA ASN A 291 -13.00 -16.73 2.01
C ASN A 291 -13.48 -17.45 0.73
N PHE A 292 -12.78 -17.23 -0.39
CA PHE A 292 -13.10 -17.88 -1.66
C PHE A 292 -13.03 -19.40 -1.49
N ASN A 293 -13.93 -20.13 -2.17
CA ASN A 293 -14.18 -21.56 -1.94
C ASN A 293 -14.61 -21.95 -0.51
N GLY A 294 -14.94 -21.00 0.36
CA GLY A 294 -15.27 -21.27 1.76
C GLY A 294 -14.05 -21.68 2.59
N ILE A 295 -12.84 -21.39 2.12
CA ILE A 295 -11.59 -21.61 2.84
C ILE A 295 -11.30 -20.35 3.65
N ASP A 296 -11.12 -20.49 4.96
CA ASP A 296 -10.88 -19.35 5.83
C ASP A 296 -9.54 -18.67 5.51
N SER A 297 -9.52 -17.34 5.52
CA SER A 297 -8.27 -16.58 5.50
C SER A 297 -7.38 -16.90 6.72
N PRO A 298 -6.04 -16.80 6.58
CA PRO A 298 -5.11 -17.05 7.67
C PRO A 298 -5.43 -16.22 8.92
N LYS A 299 -5.32 -16.85 10.10
CA LYS A 299 -5.48 -16.15 11.38
C LYS A 299 -4.31 -15.20 11.61
N ILE A 300 -4.60 -14.02 12.14
CA ILE A 300 -3.58 -13.05 12.54
C ILE A 300 -3.17 -13.34 13.98
N VAL A 301 -1.88 -13.60 14.19
CA VAL A 301 -1.29 -13.76 15.53
C VAL A 301 -0.31 -12.61 15.73
N VAL A 302 -0.51 -11.83 16.79
CA VAL A 302 0.40 -10.74 17.18
C VAL A 302 1.31 -11.24 18.28
N VAL A 303 2.62 -11.18 18.04
CA VAL A 303 3.65 -11.55 19.02
C VAL A 303 4.28 -10.28 19.56
N ASN A 304 4.36 -10.14 20.89
CA ASN A 304 5.04 -9.00 21.52
C ASN A 304 6.56 -9.18 21.41
N GLY A 305 7.21 -8.46 20.51
CA GLY A 305 8.66 -8.46 20.31
C GLY A 305 9.06 -7.92 18.93
N ILE A 306 10.34 -7.58 18.75
CA ILE A 306 10.92 -7.31 17.43
C ILE A 306 11.41 -8.67 16.92
N LEU A 307 10.83 -9.17 15.84
CA LEU A 307 11.40 -10.31 15.11
C LEU A 307 12.64 -9.79 14.37
N SER A 308 13.84 -10.09 14.85
CA SER A 308 15.06 -9.82 14.08
C SER A 308 15.24 -10.91 13.02
N ASP A 309 15.81 -10.56 11.86
CA ASP A 309 16.08 -11.53 10.76
C ASP A 309 16.99 -12.70 11.21
N GLU A 310 17.70 -12.58 12.34
CA GLU A 310 18.57 -13.59 12.92
C GLU A 310 17.86 -14.51 13.95
N GLU A 311 16.66 -14.16 14.43
CA GLU A 311 15.95 -14.87 15.50
C GLU A 311 14.70 -15.59 14.99
N PHE A 312 14.74 -16.11 13.78
CA PHE A 312 13.69 -17.01 13.29
C PHE A 312 13.86 -18.42 13.89
N GLU A 313 13.72 -18.57 15.21
CA GLU A 313 13.22 -19.81 15.81
C GLU A 313 11.73 -19.62 16.06
N ALA A 314 10.93 -19.64 14.98
CA ALA A 314 9.48 -19.68 15.10
C ALA A 314 9.04 -21.07 15.60
N LYS A 315 9.31 -21.38 16.88
CA LYS A 315 8.51 -22.39 17.57
C LYS A 315 7.10 -21.87 17.58
N ILE A 316 6.22 -22.49 16.79
CA ILE A 316 4.77 -22.28 16.83
C ILE A 316 4.39 -22.14 18.30
N PRO A 317 3.99 -20.94 18.78
CA PRO A 317 3.50 -20.83 20.14
C PRO A 317 2.33 -21.80 20.26
N GLU A 318 2.27 -22.56 21.37
CA GLU A 318 1.08 -23.37 21.67
C GLU A 318 -0.15 -22.48 21.46
N ILE A 319 -1.01 -22.88 20.53
CA ILE A 319 -2.25 -22.17 20.24
C ILE A 319 -3.11 -22.32 21.50
N VAL A 320 -3.06 -21.31 22.37
CA VAL A 320 -4.04 -21.20 23.45
C VAL A 320 -5.32 -20.71 22.79
N GLU A 321 -6.24 -21.64 22.53
CA GLU A 321 -7.60 -21.29 22.15
C GLU A 321 -8.19 -20.39 23.24
N VAL A 322 -8.33 -19.11 22.95
CA VAL A 322 -9.18 -18.24 23.76
C VAL A 322 -10.61 -18.56 23.32
N GLU A 323 -11.29 -19.41 24.09
CA GLU A 323 -12.73 -19.60 23.94
C GLU A 323 -13.40 -18.23 23.95
N SER A 324 -14.11 -17.90 22.86
CA SER A 324 -14.99 -16.75 22.87
C SER A 324 -16.15 -17.05 23.81
N GLU A 325 -16.23 -16.31 24.92
CA GLU A 325 -17.44 -16.22 25.71
C GLU A 325 -18.54 -15.60 24.83
N THR A 326 -19.17 -16.44 24.03
CA THR A 326 -20.46 -16.15 23.44
C THR A 326 -21.47 -16.26 24.56
N SER A 327 -21.84 -15.07 25.03
CA SER A 327 -23.05 -14.77 25.80
C SER A 327 -24.18 -15.76 25.50
N LYS A 328 -24.47 -16.61 26.47
CA LYS A 328 -25.81 -17.18 26.65
C LYS A 328 -26.54 -16.35 27.70
N GLU A 329 -27.76 -15.98 27.32
CA GLU A 329 -28.84 -15.50 28.19
C GLU A 329 -28.98 -16.32 29.47
#